data_AF-A0ABD5R7D7-F1
#
_entry.id   AF-A0ABD5R7D7-F1
#
_cell.length_a   1.000
_cell.length_b   1.000
_cell.length_c   1.000
_cell.angle_alpha   90.00
_cell.angle_beta   90.00
_cell.angle_gamma   90.00
#
_symmetry.space_group_name_H-M   'P 1'
#
loop_
_entity.id
_entity.type
_entity.pdbx_description
1 polymer ?
#
loop_
_entity_poly.entity_id
_entity_poly.type
_entity_poly.pdbx_seq_one_letter_code
_entity_poly.pdbx_strand_id
1 'polypeptide(L)' 'MSTESLLSCDTCGFEAPVGSDEWERVALSSSRTVTRCPECGSTNVHNRG' A
#
# COMPACT_ATOMS: atom_id res chain seq x y z
N MET A 1 -7.06 -14.14 16.42
CA MET A 1 -6.26 -12.90 16.36
C MET A 1 -5.86 -12.75 14.91
N SER A 2 -6.42 -11.77 14.21
CA SER A 2 -6.10 -11.55 12.80
C SER A 2 -4.68 -11.01 12.73
N THR A 3 -3.78 -11.75 12.11
CA THR A 3 -2.44 -11.26 11.79
C THR A 3 -2.61 -10.17 10.73
N GLU A 4 -2.79 -8.93 11.17
CA GLU A 4 -2.82 -7.77 10.29
C GLU A 4 -1.43 -7.62 9.68
N SER A 5 -1.24 -8.19 8.50
CA SER A 5 -0.05 -7.96 7.69
C SER A 5 0.09 -6.46 7.48
N LEU A 6 1.21 -5.86 7.88
CA LEU A 6 1.50 -4.44 7.65
C LEU A 6 2.19 -4.30 6.29
N LEU A 7 1.73 -3.38 5.46
CA LEU A 7 2.51 -2.94 4.31
C LEU A 7 3.43 -1.81 4.73
N SER A 8 4.63 -1.82 4.19
CA SER A 8 5.62 -0.76 4.36
C SER A 8 6.05 -0.27 2.98
N CYS A 9 6.09 1.04 2.77
CA CYS A 9 6.62 1.64 1.56
C CYS A 9 8.14 1.67 1.61
N ASP A 10 8.78 1.12 0.58
CA ASP A 10 10.24 1.07 0.47
C ASP A 10 10.86 2.46 0.25
N THR A 11 10.09 3.39 -0.33
CA THR A 11 10.60 4.70 -0.75
C THR A 11 10.61 5.74 0.39
N CYS A 12 9.53 5.82 1.18
CA CYS A 12 9.41 6.81 2.26
C CYS A 12 9.30 6.19 3.66
N GLY A 13 9.08 4.87 3.77
CA GLY A 13 8.88 4.20 5.05
C GLY A 13 7.47 4.28 5.63
N PHE A 14 6.47 4.73 4.86
CA PHE A 14 5.06 4.72 5.30
C PHE A 14 4.58 3.30 5.63
N GLU A 15 3.91 3.11 6.77
CA GLU A 15 3.44 1.80 7.24
C GLU A 15 1.94 1.84 7.54
N ALA A 16 1.19 0.91 6.96
CA ALA A 16 -0.24 0.77 7.22
C ALA A 16 -0.73 -0.66 6.92
N PRO A 17 -1.83 -1.13 7.54
CA PRO A 17 -2.33 -2.49 7.33
C PRO A 17 -2.61 -2.83 5.86
N VAL A 18 -2.35 -4.07 5.45
CA VAL A 18 -2.68 -4.57 4.10
C VAL A 18 -4.17 -4.40 3.85
N GLY A 19 -4.50 -3.70 2.77
CA GLY A 19 -5.88 -3.51 2.34
C GLY A 19 -6.63 -2.41 3.11
N SER A 20 -5.99 -1.70 4.05
CA SER A 20 -6.57 -0.50 4.66
C SER A 20 -6.88 0.58 3.61
N ASP A 21 -7.81 1.46 3.94
CA ASP A 21 -8.13 2.63 3.12
C ASP A 21 -7.12 3.79 3.30
N GLU A 22 -6.11 3.61 4.16
CA GLU A 22 -4.98 4.54 4.24
C GLU A 22 -4.07 4.43 3.02
N TRP A 23 -4.07 3.28 2.35
CA TRP A 23 -3.37 3.11 1.09
C TRP A 23 -4.15 3.73 -0.06
N GLU A 24 -3.48 4.59 -0.83
CA GLU A 24 -4.09 5.21 -2.00
C GLU A 24 -4.29 4.16 -3.09
N ARG A 25 -5.52 3.99 -3.58
CA ARG A 25 -5.82 3.07 -4.67
C ARG A 25 -5.97 3.85 -5.96
N VAL A 26 -5.03 3.65 -6.88
CA VAL A 26 -5.03 4.32 -8.18
C VAL A 26 -5.35 3.36 -9.31
N ALA A 27 -6.20 3.81 -10.23
CA ALA A 27 -6.49 3.09 -11.45
C ALA A 27 -5.31 3.27 -12.42
N LEU A 28 -4.57 2.21 -12.68
CA LEU A 28 -3.52 2.18 -13.72
C LEU A 28 -4.14 2.05 -15.12
N SER A 29 -5.31 1.41 -15.20
CA SER A 29 -6.09 1.27 -16.42
C SER A 29 -7.57 1.05 -16.07
N SER A 30 -8.45 1.05 -17.07
CA SER A 30 -9.90 0.88 -16.90
C SER A 30 -10.33 -0.38 -16.13
N SER A 31 -9.43 -1.32 -15.87
CA SER A 31 -9.74 -2.59 -15.20
C SER A 31 -8.73 -3.01 -14.13
N ARG A 32 -7.69 -2.21 -13.87
CA ARG A 32 -6.67 -2.56 -12.86
C ARG A 32 -6.41 -1.39 -11.94
N THR A 33 -6.79 -1.58 -10.68
CA THR A 33 -6.43 -0.71 -9.57
C THR A 33 -5.19 -1.28 -8.89
N VAL A 34 -4.29 -0.41 -8.49
CA VAL A 34 -3.12 -0.78 -7.69
C VAL A 34 -3.04 0.08 -6.45
N THR A 35 -2.39 -0.47 -5.44
CA THR A 35 -2.02 0.26 -4.23
C THR A 35 -0.81 1.14 -4.51
N ARG A 36 -0.93 2.41 -4.14
CA ARG A 36 0.09 3.46 -4.19
C ARG A 36 0.23 4.06 -2.79
N CYS A 37 1.46 4.39 -2.42
CA CYS A 37 1.75 5.11 -1.20
C CYS A 37 1.20 6.55 -1.30
N PRO A 38 0.37 7.00 -0.34
CA PRO A 38 -0.19 8.36 -0.35
C PRO A 38 0.89 9.44 -0.09
N GLU A 39 1.95 9.11 0.65
CA GLU A 39 2.98 10.07 1.06
C GLU A 39 3.93 10.45 -0.08
N CYS A 40 4.40 9.45 -0.84
CA CYS A 40 5.41 9.66 -1.88
C CYS A 40 4.97 9.27 -3.30
N GLY A 41 3.78 8.68 -3.44
CA GLY A 41 3.27 8.20 -4.74
C GLY A 41 3.95 6.91 -5.25
N SER A 42 4.81 6.27 -4.45
CA SER A 42 5.45 5.01 -4.85
C SER A 42 4.48 3.84 -4.78
N THR A 43 4.51 2.96 -5.77
CA THR A 43 3.79 1.66 -5.74
C THR A 43 4.67 0.53 -5.22
N ASN A 44 5.92 0.83 -4.82
CA ASN A 44 6.85 -0.15 -4.26
C ASN A 44 6.60 -0.31 -2.75
N VAL A 45 5.79 -1.30 -2.42
CA VAL A 45 5.39 -1.62 -1.04
C VAL A 45 5.62 -3.10 -0.77
N HIS A 46 6.03 -3.44 0.45
CA HIS A 46 6.32 -4.80 0.86
C HIS A 46 5.61 -5.15 2.16
N ASN A 47 5.24 -6.42 2.32
CA ASN A 47 4.61 -6.89 3.56
C ASN A 47 5.67 -7.09 4.64
N ARG A 48 5.50 -6.45 5.79
CA ARG A 48 6.14 -6.77 7.05
C ARG A 48 5.30 -7.82 7.77
N GLY A 49 5.56 -9.09 7.43
CA GLY A 49 5.03 -10.27 8.11
C GLY A 49 5.95 -10.78 9.21
#